data_AF-A0A267GQF9-F1
#
_entry.id   AF-A0A267GQF9-F1
#
_cell.length_a   1.000
_cell.length_b   1.000
_cell.length_c   1.000
_cell.angle_alpha   90.00
_cell.angle_beta   90.00
_cell.angle_gamma   90.00
#
_symmetry.space_group_name_H-M   'P 1'
#
loop_
_entity.id
_entity.type
_entity.pdbx_description
1 polymer ?
#
loop_
_entity_poly.entity_id
_entity_poly.type
_entity_poly.pdbx_seq_one_letter_code
_entity_poly.pdbx_strand_id
1 'polypeptide(L)'
;MNSIRVAQWLLSNGDSRSSATGFLGAVGTDEAGQLLFDLAGRAGLQARLERVSSKPTGICAALITGQNRTLVTRLGAALHFSDAHLASEPCQSLVNQARMLYIGGFFFSSNPGAIARLVKLEGPLIAMNLHATFLCENFANPELLSRIDLLFGNEREALTLARHLADCGDAELAKLPLDCGQKNSMISDDLLLQLAGIIVGRLRQSRRPRVVFTHGAKPLAFAAGGSGGPVGHPVPTVEPARVRDTNGCGDAFVGGFLAGAVQQLSDPACVRLGQYAAEVVIEQDGCSLPDWEPRPPPSSQLDLPLGS
;
A
#
# COMPACT_ATOMS: atom_id res chain seq x y z
N MET A 1 2.53 -0.40 -8.55
CA MET A 1 1.86 -1.16 -9.64
C MET A 1 1.26 -2.47 -9.12
N ASN A 2 2.02 -3.28 -8.37
CA ASN A 2 1.55 -4.54 -7.78
C ASN A 2 0.18 -4.46 -7.09
N SER A 3 0.02 -3.57 -6.10
CA SER A 3 -1.26 -3.44 -5.37
C SER A 3 -2.45 -3.15 -6.28
N ILE A 4 -2.25 -2.33 -7.32
CA ILE A 4 -3.32 -1.99 -8.27
C ILE A 4 -3.65 -3.16 -9.20
N ARG A 5 -2.66 -3.97 -9.62
CA ARG A 5 -2.92 -5.22 -10.36
C ARG A 5 -3.73 -6.20 -9.53
N VAL A 6 -3.42 -6.33 -8.24
CA VAL A 6 -4.16 -7.19 -7.32
C VAL A 6 -5.58 -6.67 -7.11
N ALA A 7 -5.74 -5.36 -6.90
CA ALA A 7 -7.07 -4.75 -6.80
C ALA A 7 -7.89 -4.95 -8.08
N GLN A 8 -7.29 -4.77 -9.25
CA GLN A 8 -7.92 -4.98 -10.55
C GLN A 8 -8.39 -6.43 -10.73
N TRP A 9 -7.54 -7.40 -10.37
CA TRP A 9 -7.90 -8.82 -10.43
C TRP A 9 -9.13 -9.14 -9.57
N LEU A 10 -9.19 -8.60 -8.36
CA LEU A 10 -10.35 -8.76 -7.47
C LEU A 10 -11.60 -8.05 -7.99
N LEU A 11 -11.47 -6.81 -8.50
CA LEU A 11 -12.61 -5.99 -8.92
C LEU A 11 -13.25 -6.46 -10.23
N SER A 12 -12.47 -7.11 -11.11
CA SER A 12 -12.99 -7.66 -12.36
C SER A 12 -13.32 -9.15 -12.30
N ASN A 13 -13.25 -9.79 -11.13
CA ASN A 13 -13.35 -11.25 -11.01
C ASN A 13 -12.38 -11.99 -11.97
N GLY A 14 -11.18 -11.44 -12.16
CA GLY A 14 -10.20 -11.98 -13.10
C GLY A 14 -10.42 -11.64 -14.58
N ASP A 15 -11.52 -10.95 -14.96
CA ASP A 15 -11.73 -10.53 -16.34
C ASP A 15 -10.85 -9.33 -16.72
N SER A 16 -9.81 -9.59 -17.50
CA SER A 16 -8.87 -8.57 -18.00
C SER A 16 -9.45 -7.64 -19.07
N ARG A 17 -10.68 -7.89 -19.56
CA ARG A 17 -11.37 -7.00 -20.52
C ARG A 17 -12.10 -5.85 -19.84
N SER A 18 -12.40 -5.98 -18.54
CA SER A 18 -12.97 -4.93 -17.72
C SER A 18 -11.87 -4.16 -17.00
N SER A 19 -11.91 -2.82 -17.07
CA SER A 19 -10.97 -1.95 -16.36
C SER A 19 -11.66 -1.19 -15.25
N ALA A 20 -11.27 -1.46 -14.01
CA ALA A 20 -11.76 -0.79 -12.81
C ALA A 20 -10.71 0.15 -12.20
N THR A 21 -9.46 0.05 -12.65
CA THR A 21 -8.31 0.76 -12.07
C THR A 21 -7.44 1.42 -13.13
N GLY A 22 -6.85 2.56 -12.77
CA GLY A 22 -5.84 3.26 -13.56
C GLY A 22 -4.48 3.24 -12.87
N PHE A 23 -3.41 3.42 -13.65
CA PHE A 23 -2.05 3.54 -13.10
C PHE A 23 -1.24 4.61 -13.84
N LEU A 24 -0.68 5.54 -13.09
CA LEU A 24 0.16 6.61 -13.60
C LEU A 24 1.61 6.33 -13.18
N GLY A 25 2.55 6.46 -14.10
CA GLY A 25 3.97 6.23 -13.84
C GLY A 25 4.86 6.70 -14.99
N ALA A 26 6.15 6.44 -14.91
CA ALA A 26 7.12 6.77 -15.94
C ALA A 26 8.06 5.59 -16.20
N VAL A 27 8.36 5.34 -17.47
CA VAL A 27 9.24 4.26 -17.95
C VAL A 27 10.16 4.78 -19.05
N GLY A 28 11.23 4.05 -19.33
CA GLY A 28 12.09 4.33 -20.47
C GLY A 28 11.41 4.00 -21.79
N THR A 29 12.10 4.31 -22.89
CA THR A 29 11.69 3.91 -24.25
C THR A 29 12.27 2.54 -24.66
N ASP A 30 12.79 1.79 -23.68
CA ASP A 30 13.40 0.48 -23.85
C ASP A 30 12.39 -0.69 -23.75
N GLU A 31 12.87 -1.89 -24.04
CA GLU A 31 12.08 -3.13 -24.00
C GLU A 31 11.47 -3.40 -22.62
N ALA A 32 12.21 -3.08 -21.54
CA ALA A 32 11.70 -3.23 -20.18
C ALA A 32 10.50 -2.30 -19.93
N GLY A 33 10.54 -1.08 -20.45
CA GLY A 33 9.42 -0.14 -20.39
C GLY A 33 8.21 -0.63 -21.18
N GLN A 34 8.43 -1.22 -22.35
CA GLN A 34 7.36 -1.86 -23.13
C GLN A 34 6.76 -3.06 -22.38
N LEU A 35 7.60 -3.91 -21.81
CA LEU A 35 7.15 -5.07 -21.03
C LEU A 35 6.24 -4.65 -19.85
N LEU A 36 6.60 -3.59 -19.11
CA LEU A 36 5.77 -3.08 -18.01
C LEU A 36 4.43 -2.54 -18.52
N PHE A 37 4.42 -1.85 -19.66
CA PHE A 37 3.19 -1.37 -20.29
C PHE A 37 2.27 -2.54 -20.67
N ASP A 38 2.83 -3.58 -21.31
CA ASP A 38 2.08 -4.77 -21.73
C ASP A 38 1.57 -5.59 -20.53
N LEU A 39 2.36 -5.68 -19.46
CA LEU A 39 1.94 -6.33 -18.20
C LEU A 39 0.78 -5.59 -17.53
N ALA A 40 0.80 -4.25 -17.54
CA ALA A 40 -0.30 -3.46 -17.02
C ALA A 40 -1.57 -3.65 -17.87
N GLY A 41 -1.44 -3.62 -19.20
CA GLY A 41 -2.53 -3.87 -20.13
C GLY A 41 -3.14 -5.27 -19.98
N ARG A 42 -2.32 -6.32 -19.90
CA ARG A 42 -2.78 -7.71 -19.66
C ARG A 42 -3.50 -7.89 -18.33
N ALA A 43 -3.14 -7.09 -17.33
CA ALA A 43 -3.81 -7.08 -16.04
C ALA A 43 -5.11 -6.24 -16.04
N GLY A 44 -5.49 -5.58 -17.15
CA GLY A 44 -6.70 -4.78 -17.26
C GLY A 44 -6.57 -3.33 -16.74
N LEU A 45 -5.35 -2.84 -16.50
CA LEU A 45 -5.14 -1.48 -15.98
C LEU A 45 -5.24 -0.45 -17.12
N GLN A 46 -5.92 0.65 -16.84
CA GLN A 46 -5.77 1.89 -17.63
C GLN A 46 -4.43 2.56 -17.31
N ALA A 47 -3.36 2.06 -17.92
CA ALA A 47 -2.00 2.56 -17.72
C ALA A 47 -1.75 3.87 -18.48
N ARG A 48 -1.15 4.86 -17.81
CA ARG A 48 -0.64 6.12 -18.36
C ARG A 48 0.82 6.27 -17.95
N LEU A 49 1.70 5.61 -18.72
CA LEU A 49 3.13 5.61 -18.49
C LEU A 49 3.81 6.68 -19.36
N GLU A 50 4.40 7.68 -18.73
CA GLU A 50 5.27 8.64 -19.41
C GLU A 50 6.48 7.91 -20.00
N ARG A 51 6.82 8.23 -21.26
CA ARG A 51 7.98 7.65 -21.96
C ARG A 51 9.16 8.62 -21.89
N VAL A 52 10.11 8.33 -21.01
CA VAL A 52 11.30 9.16 -20.79
C VAL A 52 12.45 8.63 -21.66
N SER A 53 12.66 9.23 -22.83
CA SER A 53 13.67 8.76 -23.80
C SER A 53 15.11 8.87 -23.31
N SER A 54 15.40 9.77 -22.38
CA SER A 54 16.76 10.05 -21.88
C SER A 54 17.21 9.12 -20.73
N LYS A 55 16.37 8.19 -20.29
CA LYS A 55 16.62 7.35 -19.11
C LYS A 55 16.15 5.91 -19.36
N PRO A 56 16.87 4.90 -18.84
CA PRO A 56 16.38 3.52 -18.89
C PRO A 56 15.22 3.33 -17.92
N THR A 57 14.37 2.34 -18.18
CA THR A 57 13.33 1.88 -17.25
C THR A 57 13.96 1.44 -15.92
N GLY A 58 13.25 1.74 -14.82
CA GLY A 58 13.68 1.35 -13.49
C GLY A 58 13.77 -0.16 -13.30
N ILE A 59 14.70 -0.61 -12.47
CA ILE A 59 14.93 -2.03 -12.17
C ILE A 59 15.05 -2.18 -10.66
N CYS A 60 14.43 -3.24 -10.12
CA CYS A 60 14.62 -3.68 -8.75
C CYS A 60 15.27 -5.07 -8.78
N ALA A 61 16.47 -5.18 -8.19
CA ALA A 61 17.10 -6.46 -7.95
C ALA A 61 16.58 -7.04 -6.63
N ALA A 62 15.94 -8.21 -6.69
CA ALA A 62 15.52 -8.96 -5.52
C ALA A 62 16.56 -10.04 -5.21
N LEU A 63 17.35 -9.83 -4.15
CA LEU A 63 18.33 -10.79 -3.66
C LEU A 63 17.66 -11.72 -2.65
N ILE A 64 17.67 -13.02 -2.96
CA ILE A 64 16.98 -14.07 -2.22
C ILE A 64 18.00 -14.88 -1.42
N THR A 65 17.93 -14.81 -0.09
CA THR A 65 18.79 -15.59 0.82
C THR A 65 17.92 -16.35 1.82
N GLY A 66 17.65 -17.63 1.54
CA GLY A 66 16.66 -18.40 2.30
C GLY A 66 15.29 -17.75 2.23
N GLN A 67 14.71 -17.42 3.39
CA GLN A 67 13.42 -16.73 3.49
C GLN A 67 13.55 -15.19 3.45
N ASN A 68 14.76 -14.66 3.45
CA ASN A 68 14.99 -13.22 3.44
C ASN A 68 15.02 -12.68 2.01
N ARG A 69 14.54 -11.46 1.85
CA ARG A 69 14.57 -10.70 0.61
C ARG A 69 15.25 -9.36 0.86
N THR A 70 16.22 -9.01 0.03
CA THR A 70 16.84 -7.68 0.00
C THR A 70 16.59 -7.07 -1.37
N LEU A 71 15.91 -5.92 -1.38
CA LEU A 71 15.55 -5.21 -2.60
C LEU A 71 16.52 -4.05 -2.83
N VAL A 72 17.14 -4.01 -4.01
CA VAL A 72 18.01 -2.91 -4.42
C VAL A 72 17.45 -2.30 -5.70
N THR A 73 16.94 -1.08 -5.57
CA THR A 73 16.20 -0.41 -6.65
C THR A 73 17.02 0.70 -7.29
N ARG A 74 17.13 0.66 -8.61
CA ARG A 74 17.52 1.80 -9.44
C ARG A 74 16.29 2.30 -10.17
N LEU A 75 15.77 3.44 -9.75
CA LEU A 75 14.47 3.95 -10.22
C LEU A 75 14.45 4.34 -11.71
N GLY A 76 15.58 4.76 -12.30
CA GLY A 76 15.65 5.08 -13.73
C GLY A 76 14.64 6.15 -14.14
N ALA A 77 13.94 5.93 -15.25
CA ALA A 77 12.88 6.80 -15.76
C ALA A 77 11.77 7.11 -14.74
N ALA A 78 11.52 6.22 -13.76
CA ALA A 78 10.50 6.44 -12.75
C ALA A 78 10.80 7.66 -11.86
N LEU A 79 12.05 8.11 -11.74
CA LEU A 79 12.39 9.37 -11.06
C LEU A 79 11.88 10.61 -11.79
N HIS A 80 11.67 10.50 -13.10
CA HIS A 80 11.44 11.63 -13.99
C HIS A 80 9.97 11.81 -14.37
N PHE A 81 9.04 11.24 -13.58
CA PHE A 81 7.62 11.49 -13.74
C PHE A 81 7.32 12.99 -13.63
N SER A 82 6.85 13.59 -14.72
CA SER A 82 6.76 15.04 -14.87
C SER A 82 5.39 15.61 -14.47
N ASP A 83 5.41 16.88 -14.05
CA ASP A 83 4.20 17.66 -13.83
C ASP A 83 3.39 17.83 -15.13
N ALA A 84 4.07 17.92 -16.28
CA ALA A 84 3.43 18.00 -17.58
C ALA A 84 2.64 16.73 -17.91
N HIS A 85 3.21 15.55 -17.64
CA HIS A 85 2.51 14.29 -17.82
C HIS A 85 1.32 14.15 -16.87
N LEU A 86 1.47 14.53 -15.60
CA LEU A 86 0.34 14.54 -14.66
C LEU A 86 -0.77 15.48 -15.11
N ALA A 87 -0.43 16.66 -15.64
CA ALA A 87 -1.36 17.66 -16.15
C ALA A 87 -1.99 17.29 -17.50
N SER A 88 -1.51 16.25 -18.18
CA SER A 88 -2.06 15.81 -19.46
C SER A 88 -3.52 15.35 -19.32
N GLU A 89 -4.32 15.59 -20.36
CA GLU A 89 -5.74 15.23 -20.41
C GLU A 89 -6.00 13.74 -20.11
N PRO A 90 -5.21 12.77 -20.63
CA PRO A 90 -5.38 11.36 -20.27
C PRO A 90 -5.13 11.03 -18.79
N CYS A 91 -4.20 11.71 -18.13
CA CYS A 91 -3.94 11.54 -16.69
C CYS A 91 -5.03 12.22 -15.85
N GLN A 92 -5.39 13.46 -16.19
CA GLN A 92 -6.44 14.21 -15.51
C GLN A 92 -7.81 13.52 -15.63
N SER A 93 -8.11 12.89 -16.76
CA SER A 93 -9.34 12.11 -16.94
C SER A 93 -9.44 10.96 -15.92
N LEU A 94 -8.34 10.22 -15.69
CA LEU A 94 -8.31 9.16 -14.67
C LEU A 94 -8.41 9.72 -13.25
N VAL A 95 -7.66 10.79 -12.95
CA VAL A 95 -7.65 11.40 -11.62
C VAL A 95 -9.04 11.94 -11.24
N ASN A 96 -9.73 12.59 -12.19
CA ASN A 96 -11.04 13.20 -11.95
C ASN A 96 -12.16 12.17 -11.79
N GLN A 97 -12.05 10.99 -12.41
CA GLN A 97 -13.03 9.90 -12.28
C GLN A 97 -12.77 9.01 -11.06
N ALA A 98 -11.57 9.08 -10.47
CA ALA A 98 -11.18 8.20 -9.39
C ALA A 98 -12.02 8.46 -8.13
N ARG A 99 -12.62 7.39 -7.59
CA ARG A 99 -13.23 7.40 -6.25
C ARG A 99 -12.19 7.31 -5.13
N MET A 100 -11.00 6.82 -5.46
CA MET A 100 -9.88 6.65 -4.56
C MET A 100 -8.56 6.81 -5.31
N LEU A 101 -7.62 7.55 -4.74
CA LEU A 101 -6.25 7.67 -5.23
C LEU A 101 -5.31 6.97 -4.26
N TYR A 102 -4.64 5.92 -4.73
CA TYR A 102 -3.56 5.27 -4.01
C TYR A 102 -2.21 5.81 -4.47
N ILE A 103 -1.48 6.45 -3.56
CA ILE A 103 -0.18 7.07 -3.82
C ILE A 103 0.87 6.35 -2.97
N GLY A 104 1.72 5.55 -3.61
CA GLY A 104 2.80 4.85 -2.91
C GLY A 104 3.86 5.82 -2.40
N GLY A 105 4.36 5.64 -1.17
CA GLY A 105 5.46 6.41 -0.59
C GLY A 105 6.72 6.50 -1.46
N PHE A 106 7.06 5.48 -2.26
CA PHE A 106 8.18 5.57 -3.21
C PHE A 106 8.04 6.72 -4.22
N PHE A 107 6.83 7.24 -4.43
CA PHE A 107 6.61 8.39 -5.30
C PHE A 107 7.20 9.70 -4.74
N PHE A 108 7.51 9.77 -3.44
CA PHE A 108 8.28 10.88 -2.86
C PHE A 108 9.65 11.05 -3.54
N SER A 109 10.30 9.95 -3.93
CA SER A 109 11.58 10.01 -4.62
C SER A 109 11.48 10.54 -6.05
N SER A 110 10.28 10.49 -6.65
CA SER A 110 10.07 10.99 -8.02
C SER A 110 9.53 12.41 -8.03
N ASN A 111 8.38 12.65 -7.40
CA ASN A 111 7.69 13.93 -7.53
C ASN A 111 6.88 14.26 -6.25
N PRO A 112 7.55 14.77 -5.20
CA PRO A 112 6.89 15.16 -3.96
C PRO A 112 5.91 16.33 -4.16
N GLY A 113 6.16 17.20 -5.15
CA GLY A 113 5.25 18.28 -5.53
C GLY A 113 3.91 17.77 -6.05
N ALA A 114 3.92 16.71 -6.86
CA ALA A 114 2.71 16.03 -7.30
C ALA A 114 1.92 15.42 -6.13
N ILE A 115 2.60 14.80 -5.16
CA ILE A 115 1.94 14.30 -3.93
C ILE A 115 1.24 15.46 -3.23
N ALA A 116 1.94 16.57 -2.97
CA ALA A 116 1.38 17.73 -2.28
C ALA A 116 0.15 18.32 -2.97
N ARG A 117 0.03 18.19 -4.29
CA ARG A 117 -1.17 18.58 -5.06
C ARG A 117 -2.28 17.53 -4.99
N LEU A 118 -1.96 16.26 -5.19
CA LEU A 118 -2.94 15.17 -5.25
C LEU A 118 -3.62 14.92 -3.90
N VAL A 119 -2.90 15.02 -2.79
CA VAL A 119 -3.48 14.84 -1.44
C VAL A 119 -4.46 15.95 -1.05
N LYS A 120 -4.44 17.09 -1.75
CA LYS A 120 -5.38 18.21 -1.55
C LYS A 120 -6.70 18.03 -2.29
N LEU A 121 -6.84 16.96 -3.07
CA LEU A 121 -8.10 16.66 -3.73
C LEU A 121 -9.15 16.24 -2.70
N GLU A 122 -10.32 16.86 -2.79
CA GLU A 122 -11.47 16.60 -1.93
C GLU A 122 -12.44 15.58 -2.56
N GLY A 123 -12.33 15.25 -3.85
CA GLY A 123 -13.17 14.22 -4.48
C GLY A 123 -12.86 12.81 -3.95
N PRO A 124 -11.72 12.22 -4.36
CA PRO A 124 -11.34 10.87 -4.00
C PRO A 124 -10.98 10.70 -2.52
N LEU A 125 -11.06 9.46 -2.04
CA LEU A 125 -10.32 9.05 -0.84
C LEU A 125 -8.82 8.97 -1.16
N ILE A 126 -7.99 9.51 -0.28
CA ILE A 126 -6.53 9.51 -0.41
C ILE A 126 -5.95 8.35 0.40
N ALA A 127 -5.42 7.35 -0.29
CA ALA A 127 -4.73 6.21 0.31
C ALA A 127 -3.23 6.30 0.06
N MET A 128 -2.41 6.03 1.08
CA MET A 128 -0.95 6.01 0.96
C MET A 128 -0.34 4.81 1.67
N ASN A 129 0.86 4.41 1.25
CA ASN A 129 1.65 3.37 1.91
C ASN A 129 3.03 3.91 2.25
N LEU A 130 3.52 3.64 3.47
CA LEU A 130 4.84 4.06 3.94
C LEU A 130 5.97 3.43 3.11
N HIS A 131 5.77 2.19 2.65
CA HIS A 131 6.61 1.40 1.75
C HIS A 131 8.03 1.02 2.22
N ALA A 132 8.71 1.90 2.96
CA ALA A 132 10.03 1.65 3.48
C ALA A 132 10.36 2.61 4.63
N THR A 133 11.18 2.15 5.57
CA THR A 133 11.60 2.94 6.73
C THR A 133 12.32 4.24 6.33
N PHE A 134 13.13 4.22 5.25
CA PHE A 134 13.83 5.43 4.78
C PHE A 134 12.89 6.50 4.20
N LEU A 135 11.62 6.17 3.93
CA LEU A 135 10.63 7.13 3.44
C LEU A 135 9.81 7.75 4.57
N CYS A 136 9.80 7.14 5.76
CA CYS A 136 8.94 7.54 6.89
C CYS A 136 9.16 9.00 7.34
N GLU A 137 10.37 9.54 7.18
CA GLU A 137 10.65 10.97 7.44
C GLU A 137 9.75 11.90 6.62
N ASN A 138 9.44 11.55 5.36
CA ASN A 138 8.56 12.36 4.50
C ASN A 138 7.11 12.39 5.02
N PHE A 139 6.71 11.35 5.74
CA PHE A 139 5.38 11.23 6.35
C PHE A 139 5.30 11.91 7.72
N ALA A 140 6.41 12.27 8.35
CA ALA A 140 6.43 13.03 9.60
C ALA A 140 6.10 14.52 9.37
N ASN A 141 5.05 14.77 8.59
CA ASN A 141 4.55 16.09 8.21
C ASN A 141 3.06 16.15 8.54
N PRO A 142 2.64 16.95 9.55
CA PRO A 142 1.24 17.08 9.94
C PRO A 142 0.31 17.59 8.82
N GLU A 143 0.77 18.46 7.93
CA GLU A 143 -0.05 18.93 6.79
C GLU A 143 -0.34 17.78 5.83
N LEU A 144 0.64 16.91 5.57
CA LEU A 144 0.44 15.74 4.75
C LEU A 144 -0.46 14.71 5.44
N LEU A 145 -0.17 14.34 6.69
CA LEU A 145 -0.92 13.30 7.42
C LEU A 145 -2.40 13.67 7.50
N SER A 146 -2.73 14.92 7.82
CA SER A 146 -4.11 15.42 7.89
C SER A 146 -4.88 15.39 6.55
N ARG A 147 -4.21 15.03 5.45
CA ARG A 147 -4.80 14.88 4.12
C ARG A 147 -5.00 13.41 3.70
N ILE A 148 -4.54 12.44 4.49
CA ILE A 148 -4.61 11.02 4.17
C ILE A 148 -5.86 10.41 4.80
N ASP A 149 -6.63 9.66 4.03
CA ASP A 149 -7.81 8.93 4.48
C ASP A 149 -7.48 7.49 4.88
N LEU A 150 -6.52 6.85 4.19
CA LEU A 150 -6.08 5.48 4.46
C LEU A 150 -4.54 5.41 4.45
N LEU A 151 -3.92 4.95 5.53
CA LEU A 151 -2.46 4.76 5.61
C LEU A 151 -2.11 3.29 5.87
N PHE A 152 -1.22 2.75 5.04
CA PHE A 152 -0.69 1.40 5.16
C PHE A 152 0.79 1.42 5.54
N GLY A 153 1.24 0.40 6.28
CA GLY A 153 2.64 0.11 6.50
C GLY A 153 2.85 -1.25 7.16
N ASN A 154 4.10 -1.60 7.42
CA ASN A 154 4.45 -2.70 8.33
C ASN A 154 4.86 -2.19 9.71
N GLU A 155 5.19 -3.11 10.60
CA GLU A 155 5.50 -2.84 12.00
C GLU A 155 6.77 -1.97 12.17
N ARG A 156 7.76 -2.14 11.28
CA ARG A 156 9.01 -1.35 11.29
C ARG A 156 8.77 0.06 10.78
N GLU A 157 7.98 0.21 9.73
CA GLU A 157 7.60 1.50 9.15
C GLU A 157 6.74 2.32 10.12
N ALA A 158 5.78 1.68 10.80
CA ALA A 158 4.96 2.31 11.84
C ALA A 158 5.81 2.88 12.97
N LEU A 159 6.73 2.06 13.49
CA LEU A 159 7.68 2.47 14.52
C LEU A 159 8.61 3.59 14.05
N THR A 160 9.09 3.53 12.80
CA THR A 160 9.99 4.56 12.25
C THR A 160 9.26 5.88 12.05
N LEU A 161 8.03 5.87 11.54
CA LEU A 161 7.19 7.06 11.48
C LEU A 161 6.94 7.64 12.87
N ALA A 162 6.62 6.80 13.85
CA ALA A 162 6.37 7.24 15.21
C ALA A 162 7.58 7.96 15.83
N ARG A 163 8.80 7.47 15.59
CA ARG A 163 10.04 8.13 16.02
C ARG A 163 10.20 9.51 15.38
N HIS A 164 10.08 9.59 14.06
CA HIS A 164 10.19 10.88 13.38
C HIS A 164 9.15 11.89 13.86
N LEU A 165 7.91 11.46 14.10
CA LEU A 165 6.88 12.32 14.68
C LEU A 165 7.25 12.78 16.10
N ALA A 166 7.75 11.88 16.95
CA ALA A 166 8.22 12.22 18.29
C ALA A 166 9.38 13.25 18.25
N ASP A 167 10.36 13.03 17.36
CA ASP A 167 11.48 13.94 17.12
C ASP A 167 11.00 15.32 16.60
N CYS A 168 9.91 15.34 15.83
CA CYS A 168 9.23 16.56 15.37
C CYS A 168 8.30 17.20 16.43
N GLY A 169 8.33 16.74 17.69
CA GLY A 169 7.62 17.36 18.80
C GLY A 169 6.27 16.74 19.17
N ASP A 170 5.96 15.54 18.67
CA ASP A 170 4.77 14.81 19.09
C ASP A 170 4.89 14.30 20.53
N ALA A 171 4.31 15.04 21.47
CA ALA A 171 4.41 14.76 22.90
C ALA A 171 3.72 13.46 23.36
N GLU A 172 2.79 12.91 22.59
CA GLU A 172 2.14 11.63 22.90
C GLU A 172 3.07 10.47 22.52
N LEU A 173 3.62 10.50 21.29
CA LEU A 173 4.57 9.51 20.82
C LEU A 173 5.91 9.57 21.57
N ALA A 174 6.37 10.75 21.98
CA ALA A 174 7.61 10.93 22.76
C ALA A 174 7.59 10.24 24.13
N LYS A 175 6.41 9.84 24.65
CA LYS A 175 6.28 9.10 25.92
C LYS A 175 6.37 7.59 25.74
N LEU A 176 6.33 7.11 24.50
CA LEU A 176 6.33 5.67 24.20
C LEU A 176 7.76 5.12 24.14
N PRO A 177 7.95 3.82 24.39
CA PRO A 177 9.26 3.17 24.32
C PRO A 177 9.68 2.90 22.86
N LEU A 178 9.89 3.97 22.08
CA LEU A 178 10.17 3.90 20.65
C LEU A 178 11.57 3.38 20.32
N ASP A 179 12.49 3.27 21.28
CA ASP A 179 13.85 2.76 21.06
C ASP A 179 13.92 1.23 20.84
N CYS A 180 12.82 0.51 21.09
CA CYS A 180 12.72 -0.92 20.75
C CYS A 180 12.96 -1.13 19.24
N GLY A 181 13.78 -2.09 18.83
CA GLY A 181 14.06 -2.36 17.40
C GLY A 181 15.35 -1.82 16.80
N GLN A 182 16.20 -1.10 17.57
CA GLN A 182 17.57 -0.78 17.10
C GLN A 182 18.55 -1.97 17.19
N LYS A 183 18.22 -3.02 17.96
CA LYS A 183 19.08 -4.19 18.22
C LYS A 183 18.33 -5.52 18.04
N ASN A 184 17.66 -5.73 16.90
CA ASN A 184 16.85 -6.93 16.62
C ASN A 184 15.68 -7.20 17.59
N SER A 185 15.29 -6.25 18.44
CA SER A 185 14.12 -6.41 19.31
C SER A 185 12.84 -6.15 18.51
N MET A 186 11.97 -7.16 18.42
CA MET A 186 10.69 -7.04 17.71
C MET A 186 9.75 -6.08 18.46
N ILE A 187 9.03 -5.24 17.73
CA ILE A 187 7.92 -4.45 18.28
C ILE A 187 6.86 -5.39 18.87
N SER A 188 6.34 -5.05 20.06
CA SER A 188 5.24 -5.80 20.67
C SER A 188 3.93 -5.49 19.98
N ASP A 189 3.00 -6.45 20.02
CA ASP A 189 1.68 -6.32 19.42
C ASP A 189 0.91 -5.16 20.08
N ASP A 190 1.05 -4.99 21.40
CA ASP A 190 0.48 -3.86 22.15
C ASP A 190 1.02 -2.50 21.70
N LEU A 191 2.33 -2.39 21.48
CA LEU A 191 2.92 -1.13 21.01
C LEU A 191 2.44 -0.83 19.59
N LEU A 192 2.38 -1.83 18.70
CA LEU A 192 1.88 -1.63 17.34
C LEU A 192 0.42 -1.15 17.32
N LEU A 193 -0.42 -1.69 18.21
CA LEU A 193 -1.80 -1.22 18.40
C LEU A 193 -1.86 0.22 18.90
N GLN A 194 -1.06 0.56 19.92
CA GLN A 194 -0.97 1.94 20.41
C GLN A 194 -0.55 2.92 19.29
N LEU A 195 0.47 2.55 18.50
CA LEU A 195 0.92 3.36 17.37
C LEU A 195 -0.19 3.55 16.34
N ALA A 196 -0.94 2.50 15.99
CA ALA A 196 -2.07 2.61 15.06
C ALA A 196 -3.13 3.59 15.59
N GLY A 197 -3.47 3.50 16.89
CA GLY A 197 -4.43 4.39 17.55
C GLY A 197 -4.00 5.86 17.55
N ILE A 198 -2.73 6.15 17.83
CA ILE A 198 -2.22 7.52 17.85
C ILE A 198 -2.11 8.08 16.43
N ILE A 199 -1.54 7.30 15.50
CA ILE A 199 -1.30 7.75 14.12
C ILE A 199 -2.62 8.00 13.39
N VAL A 200 -3.67 7.17 13.60
CA VAL A 200 -4.97 7.43 12.97
C VAL A 200 -5.57 8.77 13.40
N GLY A 201 -5.26 9.24 14.62
CA GLY A 201 -5.66 10.57 15.11
C GLY A 201 -4.96 11.74 14.40
N ARG A 202 -3.88 11.48 13.65
CA ARG A 202 -3.15 12.49 12.85
C ARG A 202 -3.57 12.53 11.39
N LEU A 203 -4.40 11.58 10.98
CA LEU A 203 -4.92 11.48 9.61
C LEU A 203 -6.11 12.43 9.37
N ARG A 204 -6.72 12.39 8.18
CA ARG A 204 -7.84 13.25 7.79
C ARG A 204 -9.11 12.96 8.58
N GLN A 205 -9.27 13.61 9.73
CA GLN A 205 -10.39 13.35 10.65
C GLN A 205 -11.78 13.62 10.06
N SER A 206 -11.89 14.48 9.04
CA SER A 206 -13.17 14.79 8.38
C SER A 206 -13.80 13.62 7.60
N ARG A 207 -13.08 12.50 7.42
CA ARG A 207 -13.50 11.37 6.56
C ARG A 207 -13.39 9.98 7.18
N ARG A 208 -13.35 9.90 8.52
CA ARG A 208 -13.18 8.64 9.26
C ARG A 208 -11.94 7.88 8.75
N PRO A 209 -10.73 8.38 9.03
CA PRO A 209 -9.51 7.84 8.46
C PRO A 209 -9.21 6.44 8.98
N ARG A 210 -8.41 5.65 8.25
CA ARG A 210 -7.96 4.32 8.67
C ARG A 210 -6.44 4.20 8.63
N VAL A 211 -5.91 3.42 9.57
CA VAL A 211 -4.52 2.96 9.58
C VAL A 211 -4.52 1.44 9.60
N VAL A 212 -3.64 0.84 8.80
CA VAL A 212 -3.38 -0.61 8.81
C VAL A 212 -1.87 -0.83 8.89
N PHE A 213 -1.41 -1.45 9.98
CA PHE A 213 -0.03 -1.87 10.13
C PHE A 213 0.08 -3.39 10.20
N THR A 214 0.67 -3.97 9.16
CA THR A 214 0.94 -5.42 9.07
C THR A 214 2.09 -5.82 9.99
N HIS A 215 2.10 -7.08 10.45
CA HIS A 215 3.11 -7.59 11.39
C HIS A 215 3.59 -9.01 11.01
N GLY A 216 3.82 -9.24 9.72
CA GLY A 216 4.16 -10.58 9.21
C GLY A 216 3.06 -11.60 9.53
N ALA A 217 3.43 -12.69 10.21
CA ALA A 217 2.48 -13.75 10.63
C ALA A 217 1.71 -13.43 11.93
N LYS A 218 2.06 -12.35 12.62
CA LYS A 218 1.35 -11.90 13.83
C LYS A 218 0.11 -11.08 13.47
N PRO A 219 -0.82 -10.87 14.42
CA PRO A 219 -1.96 -9.99 14.19
C PRO A 219 -1.53 -8.61 13.70
N LEU A 220 -2.20 -8.11 12.66
CA LEU A 220 -2.02 -6.74 12.18
C LEU A 220 -2.76 -5.76 13.10
N ALA A 221 -2.27 -4.53 13.20
CA ALA A 221 -2.97 -3.47 13.90
C ALA A 221 -3.84 -2.67 12.93
N PHE A 222 -5.11 -2.53 13.28
CA PHE A 222 -6.08 -1.71 12.56
C PHE A 222 -6.59 -0.60 13.48
N ALA A 223 -6.74 0.61 12.96
CA ALA A 223 -7.42 1.69 13.68
C ALA A 223 -8.25 2.52 12.71
N ALA A 224 -9.42 2.98 13.15
CA ALA A 224 -10.27 3.89 12.40
C ALA A 224 -10.63 5.12 13.25
N GLY A 225 -10.73 6.29 12.62
CA GLY A 225 -11.22 7.48 13.32
C GLY A 225 -12.64 7.26 13.83
N GLY A 226 -12.94 7.76 15.03
CA GLY A 226 -14.27 7.64 15.65
C GLY A 226 -14.68 6.22 16.07
N SER A 227 -13.79 5.21 16.01
CA SER A 227 -14.05 3.86 16.58
C SER A 227 -13.62 3.76 18.04
N GLY A 228 -14.01 2.66 18.71
CA GLY A 228 -13.67 2.35 20.11
C GLY A 228 -12.19 1.99 20.37
N GLY A 229 -11.25 2.48 19.56
CA GLY A 229 -9.82 2.21 19.66
C GLY A 229 -9.24 1.32 18.56
N PRO A 230 -7.92 1.08 18.59
CA PRO A 230 -7.23 0.16 17.68
C PRO A 230 -7.57 -1.31 18.01
N VAL A 231 -7.59 -2.16 16.99
CA VAL A 231 -7.94 -3.59 17.08
C VAL A 231 -6.88 -4.43 16.38
N GLY A 232 -6.51 -5.54 17.00
CA GLY A 232 -5.64 -6.55 16.39
C GLY A 232 -6.47 -7.50 15.52
N HIS A 233 -6.08 -7.69 14.26
CA HIS A 233 -6.70 -8.69 13.39
C HIS A 233 -5.75 -9.88 13.19
N PRO A 234 -6.11 -11.08 13.70
CA PRO A 234 -5.39 -12.31 13.43
C PRO A 234 -5.14 -12.52 11.93
N VAL A 235 -3.94 -12.97 11.59
CA VAL A 235 -3.56 -13.36 10.22
C VAL A 235 -3.80 -14.87 10.08
N PRO A 236 -4.51 -15.33 9.05
CA PRO A 236 -4.69 -16.76 8.82
C PRO A 236 -3.35 -17.48 8.62
N THR A 237 -3.20 -18.64 9.26
CA THR A 237 -1.99 -19.45 9.13
C THR A 237 -1.92 -20.09 7.75
N VAL A 238 -0.82 -19.86 7.04
CA VAL A 238 -0.48 -20.56 5.79
C VAL A 238 0.46 -21.70 6.12
N GLU A 239 0.19 -22.90 5.60
CA GLU A 239 1.07 -24.05 5.81
C GLU A 239 2.47 -23.76 5.25
N PRO A 240 3.56 -24.02 6.00
CA PRO A 240 4.91 -23.69 5.55
C PRO A 240 5.29 -24.28 4.18
N ALA A 241 4.74 -25.45 3.83
CA ALA A 241 4.97 -26.10 2.54
C ALA A 241 4.33 -25.38 1.34
N ARG A 242 3.34 -24.51 1.58
CA ARG A 242 2.67 -23.71 0.54
C ARG A 242 3.35 -22.36 0.32
N VAL A 243 4.15 -21.89 1.27
CA VAL A 243 4.89 -20.63 1.18
C VAL A 243 6.01 -20.76 0.14
N ARG A 244 5.90 -20.00 -0.95
CA ARG A 244 6.92 -19.95 -2.02
C ARG A 244 7.76 -18.68 -1.93
N ASP A 245 7.11 -17.52 -1.92
CA ASP A 245 7.78 -16.23 -1.87
C ASP A 245 6.95 -15.23 -1.04
N THR A 246 7.61 -14.53 -0.12
CA THR A 246 6.98 -13.48 0.70
C THR A 246 6.99 -12.11 0.01
N ASN A 247 7.73 -11.99 -1.11
CA ASN A 247 7.84 -10.77 -1.87
C ASN A 247 6.48 -10.38 -2.50
N GLY A 248 6.01 -9.17 -2.22
CA GLY A 248 4.76 -8.67 -2.75
C GLY A 248 3.51 -9.02 -1.91
N CYS A 249 3.62 -9.76 -0.82
CA CYS A 249 2.48 -10.03 0.08
C CYS A 249 1.88 -8.74 0.67
N GLY A 250 2.72 -7.77 1.03
CA GLY A 250 2.27 -6.46 1.50
C GLY A 250 1.54 -5.67 0.41
N ASP A 251 2.06 -5.69 -0.82
CA ASP A 251 1.39 -5.06 -1.97
C ASP A 251 0.03 -5.72 -2.26
N ALA A 252 -0.03 -7.05 -2.16
CA ALA A 252 -1.24 -7.83 -2.37
C ALA A 252 -2.30 -7.55 -1.30
N PHE A 253 -1.88 -7.50 -0.03
CA PHE A 253 -2.75 -7.10 1.07
C PHE A 253 -3.38 -5.73 0.81
N VAL A 254 -2.57 -4.73 0.43
CA VAL A 254 -3.06 -3.40 0.09
C VAL A 254 -4.05 -3.47 -1.07
N GLY A 255 -3.73 -4.22 -2.14
CA GLY A 255 -4.63 -4.40 -3.28
C GLY A 255 -6.00 -4.96 -2.89
N GLY A 256 -6.02 -6.00 -2.03
CA GLY A 256 -7.27 -6.57 -1.53
C GLY A 256 -8.05 -5.62 -0.62
N PHE A 257 -7.37 -4.89 0.26
CA PHE A 257 -8.02 -3.88 1.09
C PHE A 257 -8.65 -2.77 0.24
N LEU A 258 -7.91 -2.24 -0.74
CA LEU A 258 -8.39 -1.18 -1.63
C LEU A 258 -9.61 -1.65 -2.44
N ALA A 259 -9.59 -2.89 -2.94
CA ALA A 259 -10.72 -3.51 -3.64
C ALA A 259 -11.97 -3.61 -2.76
N GLY A 260 -11.83 -3.98 -1.49
CA GLY A 260 -12.94 -3.99 -0.54
C GLY A 260 -13.46 -2.58 -0.22
N ALA A 261 -12.55 -1.64 -0.02
CA ALA A 261 -12.90 -0.27 0.35
C ALA A 261 -13.65 0.48 -0.75
N VAL A 262 -13.27 0.32 -2.03
CA VAL A 262 -14.01 0.93 -3.15
C VAL A 262 -15.40 0.32 -3.34
N GLN A 263 -15.57 -0.96 -3.00
CA GLN A 263 -16.86 -1.65 -2.94
C GLN A 263 -17.66 -1.33 -1.67
N GLN A 264 -17.13 -0.47 -0.78
CA GLN A 264 -17.78 -0.06 0.47
C GLN A 264 -18.07 -1.22 1.42
N LEU A 265 -17.22 -2.24 1.43
CA LEU A 265 -17.29 -3.31 2.42
C LEU A 265 -16.98 -2.77 3.83
N SER A 266 -17.36 -3.53 4.85
CA SER A 266 -16.99 -3.23 6.24
C SER A 266 -15.46 -3.20 6.41
N ASP A 267 -14.94 -2.49 7.40
CA ASP A 267 -13.49 -2.47 7.62
C ASP A 267 -12.91 -3.89 7.90
N PRO A 268 -13.56 -4.77 8.72
CA PRO A 268 -13.15 -6.17 8.84
C PRO A 268 -13.14 -6.93 7.52
N ALA A 269 -14.13 -6.71 6.66
CA ALA A 269 -14.19 -7.33 5.34
C ALA A 269 -13.07 -6.84 4.42
N CYS A 270 -12.70 -5.56 4.48
CA CYS A 270 -11.55 -5.02 3.75
C CYS A 270 -10.24 -5.66 4.23
N VAL A 271 -10.06 -5.79 5.55
CA VAL A 271 -8.89 -6.48 6.13
C VAL A 271 -8.82 -7.93 5.65
N ARG A 272 -9.93 -8.66 5.73
CA ARG A 272 -9.95 -10.07 5.33
C ARG A 272 -9.72 -10.26 3.83
N LEU A 273 -10.23 -9.36 2.99
CA LEU A 273 -9.98 -9.40 1.55
C LEU A 273 -8.50 -9.12 1.22
N GLY A 274 -7.86 -8.23 1.98
CA GLY A 274 -6.41 -8.04 1.94
C GLY A 274 -5.64 -9.30 2.34
N GLN A 275 -6.03 -9.95 3.44
CA GLN A 275 -5.40 -11.21 3.89
C GLN A 275 -5.53 -12.30 2.83
N TYR A 276 -6.73 -12.48 2.25
CA TYR A 276 -6.96 -13.41 1.15
C TYR A 276 -6.01 -13.14 -0.03
N ALA A 277 -5.87 -11.88 -0.44
CA ALA A 277 -4.97 -11.53 -1.54
C ALA A 277 -3.50 -11.87 -1.22
N ALA A 278 -3.06 -11.64 0.01
CA ALA A 278 -1.72 -12.00 0.46
C ALA A 278 -1.52 -13.54 0.54
N GLU A 279 -2.53 -14.29 0.99
CA GLU A 279 -2.53 -15.76 1.00
C GLU A 279 -2.44 -16.35 -0.42
N VAL A 280 -3.03 -15.70 -1.41
CA VAL A 280 -2.89 -16.14 -2.80
C VAL A 280 -1.49 -15.87 -3.33
N VAL A 281 -0.95 -14.68 -3.06
CA VAL A 281 0.36 -14.25 -3.60
C VAL A 281 1.53 -14.96 -2.92
N ILE A 282 1.43 -15.30 -1.63
CA ILE A 282 2.53 -15.99 -0.91
C ILE A 282 2.85 -17.38 -1.48
N GLU A 283 1.90 -17.97 -2.23
CA GLU A 283 2.05 -19.26 -2.91
C GLU A 283 2.59 -19.14 -4.34
N GLN A 284 2.94 -17.92 -4.76
CA GLN A 284 3.47 -17.61 -6.10
C GLN A 284 4.93 -17.12 -6.00
N ASP A 285 5.62 -17.10 -7.13
CA ASP A 285 6.93 -16.44 -7.24
C ASP A 285 6.74 -14.92 -7.45
N GLY A 286 7.24 -14.12 -6.50
CA GLY A 286 7.02 -12.69 -6.44
C GLY A 286 5.55 -12.28 -6.39
N CYS A 287 5.23 -11.05 -6.80
CA CYS A 287 3.86 -10.55 -6.89
C CYS A 287 3.18 -10.98 -8.21
N SER A 288 3.14 -12.28 -8.43
CA SER A 288 2.44 -12.91 -9.54
C SER A 288 1.00 -13.21 -9.15
N LEU A 289 0.08 -13.06 -10.10
CA LEU A 289 -1.33 -13.36 -9.91
C LEU A 289 -1.67 -14.66 -10.64
N PRO A 290 -2.57 -15.48 -10.09
CA PRO A 290 -3.00 -16.70 -10.76
C PRO A 290 -3.85 -16.39 -11.99
N ASP A 291 -3.91 -17.36 -12.93
CA ASP A 291 -4.75 -17.30 -14.13
C ASP A 291 -6.22 -17.69 -13.87
N TRP A 292 -6.60 -17.92 -12.61
CA TRP A 292 -7.95 -18.28 -12.21
C TRP A 292 -8.69 -17.11 -11.52
N GLU A 293 -10.03 -17.18 -11.55
CA GLU A 293 -10.90 -16.16 -10.95
C GLU A 293 -10.78 -16.12 -9.42
N PRO A 294 -10.67 -14.92 -8.80
CA PRO A 294 -10.58 -14.79 -7.35
C PRO A 294 -11.78 -15.44 -6.67
N ARG A 295 -11.50 -16.21 -5.61
CA ARG A 295 -12.49 -16.87 -4.76
C ARG A 295 -12.33 -16.37 -3.32
N PRO A 296 -12.66 -15.09 -3.06
CA PRO A 296 -12.57 -14.56 -1.71
C PRO A 296 -13.53 -15.31 -0.77
N PRO A 297 -13.26 -15.31 0.55
CA PRO A 297 -14.18 -15.89 1.52
C PRO A 297 -15.59 -15.29 1.35
N PRO A 298 -16.67 -16.08 1.58
CA PRO A 298 -18.03 -15.56 1.49
C PRO A 298 -18.22 -14.40 2.47
N SER A 299 -19.15 -13.48 2.18
CA SER A 299 -19.37 -12.26 2.99
C SER A 299 -19.59 -12.55 4.48
N SER A 300 -20.21 -13.68 4.81
CA SER A 300 -20.39 -14.14 6.19
C SER A 300 -19.10 -14.46 6.94
N GLN A 301 -17.98 -14.66 6.24
CA GLN A 301 -16.63 -14.84 6.80
C GLN A 301 -15.74 -13.60 6.65
N LEU A 302 -16.21 -12.59 5.90
CA LEU A 302 -15.57 -11.28 5.78
C LEU A 302 -15.98 -10.36 6.94
N ASP A 303 -17.21 -10.49 7.44
CA ASP A 303 -17.77 -9.65 8.52
C ASP A 303 -17.64 -10.24 9.93
N LEU A 304 -17.01 -11.41 10.09
CA LEU A 304 -16.80 -11.96 11.43
C LEU A 304 -15.84 -11.04 12.21
N PRO A 305 -16.17 -10.65 13.46
CA PRO A 305 -15.16 -10.12 14.36
C PRO A 305 -14.07 -11.17 14.47
N LEU A 306 -12.89 -10.84 13.95
CA LEU A 306 -11.75 -11.75 13.93
C LEU A 306 -11.20 -11.85 15.35
N GLY A 307 -11.79 -12.73 16.16
CA GLY A 307 -11.36 -13.07 17.52
C GLY A 307 -12.29 -12.53 18.61
N SER A 308 -13.09 -13.44 19.20
CA SER A 308 -13.43 -13.40 20.63
C SER A 308 -12.35 -14.12 21.41
#